data_AF-A0A3R6MDK1-F1
#
_entry.id   AF-A0A3R6MDK1-F1
#
_cell.length_a   1.000
_cell.length_b   1.000
_cell.length_c   1.000
_cell.angle_alpha   90.00
_cell.angle_beta   90.00
_cell.angle_gamma   90.00
#
_symmetry.space_group_name_H-M   'P 1'
#
loop_
_entity.id
_entity.type
_entity.pdbx_description
1 polymer ?
#
loop_
_entity_poly.entity_id
_entity_poly.type
_entity_poly.pdbx_seq_one_letter_code
_entity_poly.pdbx_strand_id
1 'polypeptide(L)'
;MQIYRKVLVLFLLSAAAVSASGCSISESKETQSTDTELADTQNQEEPANMILLNNILYYDTQRTVSVFPGYTDGTIQSVTAANTTPVNNGEANFDCQGKSYSFLADGAIGLITDETARICELFLADDTVEFQGVYKKKKELSKDTLKWLNFYYTLSESDRNALSMIPSEFAGQISGTSAATKETSTSGASYLESLTQEELDTTEALAQHYFTEEVISFEGVDQIYPADSSDPQYHNSGIEEDYSPGNIIIYRVLTNLDRRDGNPFRYISIARKSKSDDWKIINSGF
;
A
#
# COMPACT_ATOMS: atom_id res chain seq x y z
N MET A 1 35.27 1.54 12.03
CA MET A 1 34.00 1.85 11.32
C MET A 1 34.36 2.45 9.98
N GLN A 2 34.15 1.70 8.89
CA GLN A 2 34.17 2.27 7.54
C GLN A 2 32.94 1.79 6.77
N ILE A 3 32.34 2.78 6.15
CA ILE A 3 31.08 2.81 5.41
C ILE A 3 31.39 2.43 3.97
N TYR A 4 30.61 1.54 3.36
CA TYR A 4 30.62 1.35 1.90
C TYR A 4 29.32 1.87 1.30
N ARG A 5 29.41 3.06 0.70
CA ARG A 5 28.46 3.60 -0.29
C ARG A 5 28.90 3.13 -1.67
N LYS A 6 28.02 2.46 -2.44
CA LYS A 6 28.25 2.16 -3.86
C LYS A 6 27.89 3.40 -4.71
N VAL A 7 28.82 3.82 -5.56
CA VAL A 7 28.72 4.96 -6.46
C VAL A 7 28.17 4.50 -7.82
N LEU A 8 27.16 5.22 -8.31
CA LEU A 8 26.61 5.16 -9.66
C LEU A 8 27.55 5.90 -10.62
N VAL A 9 28.07 5.23 -11.65
CA VAL A 9 28.87 5.87 -12.71
C VAL A 9 27.96 6.23 -13.87
N LEU A 10 27.72 7.53 -14.04
CA LEU A 10 27.00 8.12 -15.16
C LEU A 10 28.02 8.63 -16.19
N PHE A 11 28.04 8.05 -17.39
CA PHE A 11 28.88 8.55 -18.49
C PHE A 11 28.17 9.69 -19.23
N LEU A 12 28.69 10.91 -19.09
CA LEU A 12 28.34 12.06 -19.91
C LEU A 12 29.18 12.02 -21.20
N LEU A 13 28.55 11.84 -22.36
CA LEU A 13 29.16 12.15 -23.66
C LEU A 13 28.90 13.63 -23.98
N SER A 14 29.93 14.46 -23.90
CA SER A 14 29.94 15.81 -24.48
C SER A 14 30.58 15.76 -25.86
N ALA A 15 29.83 16.15 -26.89
CA ALA A 15 30.33 16.39 -28.24
C ALA A 15 30.74 17.87 -28.37
N ALA A 16 31.98 18.13 -28.80
CA ALA A 16 32.38 19.40 -29.40
C ALA A 16 33.43 19.13 -30.48
N ALA A 17 33.12 19.54 -31.71
CA ALA A 17 33.99 19.46 -32.86
C ALA A 17 34.83 20.74 -32.97
N VAL A 18 36.14 20.60 -33.26
CA VAL A 18 36.95 21.65 -33.91
C VAL A 18 37.93 20.99 -34.89
N SER A 19 38.01 21.62 -36.06
CA SER A 19 38.75 21.26 -37.26
C SER A 19 40.19 21.78 -37.30
N ALA A 20 40.98 21.11 -38.16
CA ALA A 20 42.04 21.61 -39.04
C ALA A 20 43.53 21.44 -38.64
N SER A 21 44.16 20.52 -39.39
CA SER A 21 45.38 20.68 -40.22
C SER A 21 46.77 20.82 -39.57
N GLY A 22 47.66 19.88 -39.93
CA GLY A 22 49.12 20.09 -40.01
C GLY A 22 49.99 18.93 -39.53
N CYS A 23 50.75 18.31 -40.47
CA CYS A 23 52.05 17.59 -40.39
C CYS A 23 52.52 17.01 -39.03
N SER A 24 53.10 15.81 -38.89
CA SER A 24 53.83 14.91 -39.80
C SER A 24 54.30 13.66 -39.01
N ILE A 25 54.45 12.48 -39.68
CA ILE A 25 55.56 11.48 -39.57
C ILE A 25 55.89 10.92 -38.15
N SER A 26 55.87 9.62 -37.78
CA SER A 26 56.12 8.34 -38.46
C SER A 26 55.57 7.11 -37.69
N GLU A 27 55.22 6.07 -38.47
CA GLU A 27 55.40 4.61 -38.32
C GLU A 27 55.15 3.85 -36.98
N SER A 28 54.18 2.93 -36.99
CA SER A 28 54.45 1.47 -37.14
C SER A 28 53.18 0.63 -37.41
N LYS A 29 53.37 -0.38 -38.28
CA LYS A 29 52.54 -1.54 -38.74
C LYS A 29 51.72 -2.25 -37.64
N GLU A 30 50.67 -3.06 -37.85
CA GLU A 30 50.03 -3.84 -38.94
C GLU A 30 48.62 -4.23 -38.39
N THR A 31 47.48 -4.00 -39.07
CA THR A 31 46.71 -4.89 -39.98
C THR A 31 45.77 -5.95 -39.33
N GLN A 32 44.46 -5.71 -39.50
CA GLN A 32 43.27 -6.59 -39.70
C GLN A 32 42.76 -7.61 -38.66
N SER A 33 41.60 -7.27 -38.10
CA SER A 33 40.30 -8.00 -38.07
C SER A 33 40.25 -9.53 -38.11
N THR A 34 39.59 -10.15 -37.11
CA THR A 34 38.31 -10.89 -37.25
C THR A 34 37.78 -11.34 -35.88
N ASP A 35 36.51 -11.02 -35.63
CA ASP A 35 35.41 -11.79 -35.01
C ASP A 35 35.59 -12.59 -33.71
N THR A 36 34.81 -12.12 -32.72
CA THR A 36 33.77 -12.87 -31.98
C THR A 36 34.13 -14.18 -31.29
N GLU A 37 34.28 -14.11 -29.96
CA GLU A 37 33.64 -15.07 -29.05
C GLU A 37 33.37 -14.38 -27.71
N LEU A 38 32.19 -13.78 -27.59
CA LEU A 38 31.63 -13.38 -26.29
C LEU A 38 31.25 -14.68 -25.57
N ALA A 39 32.01 -15.00 -24.53
CA ALA A 39 31.66 -16.06 -23.60
C ALA A 39 30.27 -15.76 -23.02
N ASP A 40 29.35 -16.66 -23.33
CA ASP A 40 27.99 -16.73 -22.84
C ASP A 40 28.03 -16.99 -21.32
N THR A 41 27.99 -15.92 -20.53
CA THR A 41 27.81 -16.02 -19.09
C THR A 41 26.39 -16.48 -18.83
N GLN A 42 26.19 -17.80 -18.77
CA GLN A 42 24.97 -18.38 -18.25
C GLN A 42 24.68 -17.81 -16.87
N ASN A 43 23.57 -17.09 -16.75
CA ASN A 43 22.97 -16.69 -15.49
C ASN A 43 22.72 -17.95 -14.65
N GLN A 44 23.66 -18.26 -13.75
CA GLN A 44 23.41 -19.18 -12.63
C GLN A 44 22.50 -18.41 -11.67
N GLU A 45 21.24 -18.80 -11.62
CA GLU A 45 20.25 -18.26 -10.68
C GLU A 45 20.79 -18.45 -9.26
N GLU A 46 20.95 -17.34 -8.52
CA GLU A 46 21.51 -17.44 -7.18
C GLU A 46 20.63 -18.33 -6.29
N PRO A 47 21.23 -19.20 -5.48
CA PRO A 47 20.53 -20.13 -4.61
C PRO A 47 19.69 -19.38 -3.58
N ALA A 48 18.42 -19.76 -3.44
CA ALA A 48 17.49 -19.08 -2.53
C ALA A 48 17.95 -19.21 -1.07
N ASN A 49 17.99 -18.09 -0.36
CA ASN A 49 18.13 -18.05 1.09
C ASN A 49 16.91 -18.70 1.76
N MET A 50 17.13 -19.58 2.74
CA MET A 50 16.11 -20.39 3.38
C MET A 50 16.27 -20.41 4.90
N ILE A 51 15.15 -20.50 5.62
CA ILE A 51 15.09 -20.66 7.07
C ILE A 51 14.05 -21.74 7.40
N LEU A 52 14.40 -22.69 8.27
CA LEU A 52 13.45 -23.69 8.79
C LEU A 52 13.00 -23.30 10.21
N LEU A 53 11.72 -22.99 10.40
CA LEU A 53 11.13 -22.67 11.71
C LEU A 53 9.81 -23.43 11.89
N ASN A 54 9.58 -23.99 13.08
CA ASN A 54 8.35 -24.74 13.39
C ASN A 54 8.01 -25.82 12.34
N ASN A 55 9.02 -26.49 11.79
CA ASN A 55 8.92 -27.49 10.71
C ASN A 55 8.36 -26.92 9.39
N ILE A 56 8.37 -25.61 9.21
CA ILE A 56 7.99 -24.92 7.97
C ILE A 56 9.25 -24.30 7.37
N LEU A 57 9.51 -24.60 6.11
CA LEU A 57 10.61 -24.03 5.35
C LEU A 57 10.16 -22.73 4.70
N TYR A 58 10.86 -21.64 5.00
CA TYR A 58 10.60 -20.31 4.48
C TYR A 58 11.70 -19.90 3.50
N TYR A 59 11.30 -19.21 2.44
CA TYR A 59 12.16 -18.77 1.35
C TYR A 59 12.21 -17.25 1.30
N ASP A 60 13.41 -16.72 1.09
CA ASP A 60 13.62 -15.30 0.89
C ASP A 60 12.86 -14.81 -0.34
N THR A 61 12.08 -13.76 -0.16
CA THR A 61 11.31 -13.14 -1.25
C THR A 61 12.04 -11.97 -1.90
N GLN A 62 13.22 -11.60 -1.40
CA GLN A 62 14.01 -10.42 -1.76
C GLN A 62 13.24 -9.10 -1.57
N ARG A 63 12.21 -9.12 -0.71
CA ARG A 63 11.35 -7.97 -0.38
C ARG A 63 11.41 -7.72 1.11
N THR A 64 11.10 -6.49 1.52
CA THR A 64 10.96 -6.13 2.93
C THR A 64 9.50 -6.19 3.35
N VAL A 65 9.27 -6.45 4.64
CA VAL A 65 7.94 -6.41 5.24
C VAL A 65 7.37 -4.99 5.14
N SER A 66 6.09 -4.85 4.81
CA SER A 66 5.40 -3.56 4.64
C SER A 66 5.26 -2.77 5.95
N VAL A 67 5.09 -3.48 7.07
CA VAL A 67 4.99 -2.91 8.42
C VAL A 67 5.99 -3.60 9.34
N PHE A 68 6.94 -2.83 9.88
CA PHE A 68 7.94 -3.38 10.78
C PHE A 68 7.29 -3.95 12.06
N PRO A 69 7.54 -5.23 12.42
CA PRO A 69 6.96 -5.83 13.61
C PRO A 69 7.53 -5.18 14.88
N GLY A 70 6.67 -4.76 15.80
CA GLY A 70 7.07 -4.17 17.09
C GLY A 70 7.50 -5.18 18.16
N TYR A 71 7.66 -6.46 17.79
CA TYR A 71 7.94 -7.59 18.66
C TYR A 71 8.83 -8.62 17.95
N THR A 72 9.46 -9.51 18.70
CA THR A 72 10.26 -10.64 18.20
C THR A 72 9.79 -11.95 18.83
N ASP A 73 9.81 -13.04 18.07
CA ASP A 73 9.39 -14.37 18.54
C ASP A 73 10.59 -15.27 18.86
N GLY A 74 11.76 -15.00 18.27
CA GLY A 74 12.97 -15.75 18.54
C GLY A 74 14.17 -15.26 17.74
N THR A 75 15.25 -16.03 17.80
CA THR A 75 16.49 -15.79 17.03
C THR A 75 16.89 -17.02 16.23
N ILE A 76 17.58 -16.82 15.11
CA ILE A 76 18.17 -17.91 14.33
C ILE A 76 19.31 -18.55 15.13
N GLN A 77 19.26 -19.86 15.30
CA GLN A 77 20.15 -20.59 16.22
C GLN A 77 21.42 -21.09 15.53
N SER A 78 21.31 -21.48 14.26
CA SER A 78 22.41 -22.12 13.52
C SER A 78 22.32 -21.85 12.02
N VAL A 79 23.43 -22.09 11.33
CA VAL A 79 23.54 -21.93 9.88
C VAL A 79 24.18 -23.19 9.30
N THR A 80 23.54 -23.76 8.29
CA THR A 80 24.09 -24.84 7.46
C THR A 80 24.90 -24.27 6.29
N ALA A 81 25.57 -25.14 5.52
CA ALA A 81 26.28 -24.72 4.32
C ALA A 81 25.34 -23.98 3.35
N ALA A 82 25.88 -22.96 2.68
CA ALA A 82 25.17 -22.25 1.63
C ALA A 82 24.57 -23.24 0.62
N ASN A 83 23.35 -22.97 0.17
CA ASN A 83 22.64 -23.72 -0.88
C ASN A 83 22.21 -25.13 -0.45
N THR A 84 22.36 -25.46 0.83
CA THR A 84 21.76 -26.67 1.40
C THR A 84 20.42 -26.32 2.02
N THR A 85 19.46 -27.24 1.95
CA THR A 85 18.17 -27.06 2.63
C THR A 85 18.38 -27.26 4.13
N PRO A 86 18.02 -26.28 4.99
CA PRO A 86 18.05 -26.46 6.44
C PRO A 86 17.17 -27.64 6.87
N VAL A 87 17.64 -28.43 7.84
CA VAL A 87 16.98 -29.64 8.34
C VAL A 87 16.61 -29.56 9.81
N ASN A 88 17.21 -28.62 10.55
CA ASN A 88 16.90 -28.39 11.96
C ASN A 88 16.04 -27.13 12.16
N ASN A 89 15.13 -27.14 13.13
CA ASN A 89 14.39 -25.91 13.48
C ASN A 89 15.34 -24.83 14.03
N GLY A 90 15.16 -23.59 13.56
CA GLY A 90 16.03 -22.47 13.88
C GLY A 90 17.33 -22.45 13.05
N GLU A 91 17.41 -23.24 11.98
CA GLU A 91 18.55 -23.31 11.07
C GLU A 91 18.26 -22.55 9.77
N ALA A 92 19.26 -21.85 9.26
CA ALA A 92 19.22 -21.15 7.97
C ALA A 92 20.38 -21.59 7.07
N ASN A 93 20.33 -21.31 5.77
CA ASN A 93 21.42 -21.65 4.83
C ASN A 93 22.25 -20.42 4.41
N PHE A 94 22.15 -19.32 5.15
CA PHE A 94 22.86 -18.07 4.89
C PHE A 94 23.25 -17.38 6.20
N ASP A 95 24.14 -16.39 6.11
CA ASP A 95 24.72 -15.74 7.27
C ASP A 95 23.72 -14.83 8.02
N CYS A 96 22.96 -15.44 8.92
CA CYS A 96 21.96 -14.77 9.75
C CYS A 96 21.89 -15.29 11.19
N GLN A 97 22.89 -16.05 11.63
CA GLN A 97 22.90 -16.59 13.00
C GLN A 97 22.77 -15.46 14.03
N GLY A 98 21.90 -15.66 15.02
CA GLY A 98 21.64 -14.69 16.08
C GLY A 98 20.70 -13.53 15.69
N LYS A 99 20.33 -13.38 14.41
CA LYS A 99 19.32 -12.38 14.01
C LYS A 99 17.95 -12.77 14.55
N SER A 100 17.19 -11.76 14.95
CA SER A 100 15.82 -11.90 15.45
C SER A 100 14.83 -12.12 14.31
N TYR A 101 13.78 -12.88 14.55
CA TYR A 101 12.66 -13.04 13.63
C TYR A 101 11.31 -12.83 14.35
N SER A 102 10.27 -12.56 13.55
CA SER A 102 8.88 -12.46 14.02
C SER A 102 7.95 -13.20 13.08
N PHE A 103 6.96 -13.92 13.62
CA PHE A 103 5.88 -14.51 12.84
C PHE A 103 4.88 -13.43 12.46
N LEU A 104 4.65 -13.25 11.15
CA LEU A 104 3.74 -12.21 10.64
C LEU A 104 2.34 -12.76 10.39
N ALA A 105 2.27 -14.01 9.91
CA ALA A 105 1.05 -14.77 9.67
C ALA A 105 1.40 -16.26 9.51
N ASP A 106 0.39 -17.12 9.33
CA ASP A 106 0.61 -18.52 8.97
C ASP A 106 1.39 -18.65 7.65
N GLY A 107 2.64 -19.12 7.75
CA GLY A 107 3.57 -19.25 6.62
C GLY A 107 4.25 -17.94 6.18
N ALA A 108 4.30 -16.92 7.04
CA ALA A 108 5.09 -15.71 6.80
C ALA A 108 5.91 -15.30 8.03
N ILE A 109 7.18 -14.99 7.82
CA ILE A 109 8.09 -14.45 8.85
C ILE A 109 8.81 -13.21 8.34
N GLY A 110 9.15 -12.33 9.29
CA GLY A 110 10.04 -11.22 9.07
C GLY A 110 11.37 -11.48 9.77
N LEU A 111 12.49 -11.44 9.03
CA LEU A 111 13.83 -11.49 9.60
C LEU A 111 14.35 -10.07 9.80
N ILE A 112 14.71 -9.71 11.03
CA ILE A 112 15.17 -8.37 11.34
C ILE A 112 16.66 -8.28 11.02
N THR A 113 17.00 -7.58 9.94
CA THR A 113 18.39 -7.45 9.49
C THR A 113 19.06 -6.18 9.98
N ASP A 114 18.27 -5.13 10.26
CA ASP A 114 18.71 -3.89 10.94
C ASP A 114 17.57 -3.34 11.83
N GLU A 115 17.72 -3.49 13.15
CA GLU A 115 16.76 -2.97 14.14
C GLU A 115 16.68 -1.44 14.15
N THR A 116 17.80 -0.75 13.91
CA THR A 116 17.87 0.72 14.01
C THR A 116 17.23 1.36 12.79
N ALA A 117 17.53 0.83 11.60
CA ALA A 117 16.91 1.26 10.34
C ALA A 117 15.50 0.68 10.14
N ARG A 118 15.04 -0.18 11.06
CA ARG A 118 13.76 -0.89 10.97
C ARG A 118 13.61 -1.66 9.66
N ILE A 119 14.68 -2.35 9.25
CA ILE A 119 14.69 -3.20 8.06
C ILE A 119 14.37 -4.63 8.48
N CYS A 120 13.32 -5.17 7.84
CA CYS A 120 12.86 -6.53 8.06
C CYS A 120 12.63 -7.20 6.71
N GLU A 121 13.39 -8.26 6.43
CA GLU A 121 13.31 -9.04 5.19
C GLU A 121 12.17 -10.06 5.30
N LEU A 122 11.38 -10.17 4.23
CA LEU A 122 10.20 -11.03 4.19
C LEU A 122 10.57 -12.41 3.65
N PHE A 123 10.27 -13.44 4.46
CA PHE A 123 10.38 -14.84 4.06
C PHE A 123 9.00 -15.51 4.11
N LEU A 124 8.69 -16.32 3.09
CA LEU A 124 7.39 -16.98 2.94
C LEU A 124 7.56 -18.49 2.80
N ALA A 125 6.62 -19.25 3.36
CA ALA A 125 6.47 -20.66 3.05
C ALA A 125 6.05 -20.84 1.58
N ASP A 126 6.36 -22.00 0.98
CA ASP A 126 6.03 -22.27 -0.43
C ASP A 126 4.52 -22.17 -0.72
N ASP A 127 3.65 -22.45 0.26
CA ASP A 127 2.20 -22.37 0.08
C ASP A 127 1.59 -21.00 0.41
N THR A 128 2.39 -20.00 0.77
CA THR A 128 1.92 -18.67 1.21
C THR A 128 2.30 -17.60 0.18
N VAL A 129 1.43 -16.61 0.02
CA VAL A 129 1.71 -15.36 -0.69
C VAL A 129 1.45 -14.17 0.21
N GLU A 130 2.18 -13.10 -0.01
CA GLU A 130 1.94 -11.78 0.57
C GLU A 130 1.57 -10.82 -0.56
N PHE A 131 0.67 -9.87 -0.30
CA PHE A 131 0.40 -8.72 -1.15
C PHE A 131 -0.01 -7.52 -0.28
N GLN A 132 0.79 -6.45 -0.29
CA GLN A 132 0.57 -5.22 0.47
C GLN A 132 0.26 -5.46 1.96
N GLY A 133 1.03 -6.33 2.61
CA GLY A 133 0.88 -6.70 4.01
C GLY A 133 -0.20 -7.75 4.30
N VAL A 134 -0.93 -8.21 3.28
CA VAL A 134 -1.94 -9.27 3.43
C VAL A 134 -1.34 -10.61 3.05
N TYR A 135 -1.38 -11.55 3.99
CA TYR A 135 -0.88 -12.91 3.82
C TYR A 135 -2.03 -13.87 3.56
N LYS A 136 -1.93 -14.72 2.53
CA LYS A 136 -2.93 -15.74 2.18
C LYS A 136 -2.27 -17.03 1.74
N LYS A 137 -2.98 -18.15 1.89
CA LYS A 137 -2.53 -19.42 1.33
C LYS A 137 -2.84 -19.46 -0.17
N LYS A 138 -1.93 -19.99 -0.99
CA LYS A 138 -2.10 -20.13 -2.45
C LYS A 138 -3.41 -20.85 -2.81
N LYS A 139 -3.83 -21.82 -1.99
CA LYS A 139 -5.09 -22.59 -2.17
C LYS A 139 -6.37 -21.75 -2.01
N GLU A 140 -6.28 -20.58 -1.37
CA GLU A 140 -7.41 -19.67 -1.14
C GLU A 140 -7.60 -18.69 -2.30
N LEU A 141 -6.68 -18.70 -3.27
CA LEU A 141 -6.65 -17.76 -4.39
C LEU A 141 -7.02 -18.46 -5.69
N SER A 142 -7.67 -17.70 -6.58
CA SER A 142 -7.91 -18.18 -7.94
C SER A 142 -6.59 -18.32 -8.71
N LYS A 143 -6.58 -19.19 -9.71
CA LYS A 143 -5.42 -19.34 -10.63
C LYS A 143 -5.07 -18.04 -11.32
N ASP A 144 -6.07 -17.20 -11.61
CA ASP A 144 -5.87 -15.92 -12.28
C ASP A 144 -5.22 -14.90 -11.34
N THR A 145 -5.61 -14.87 -10.08
CA THR A 145 -4.94 -14.05 -9.05
C THR A 145 -3.49 -14.48 -8.85
N LEU A 146 -3.18 -15.79 -8.82
CA LEU A 146 -1.80 -16.27 -8.72
C LEU A 146 -0.95 -15.88 -9.93
N LYS A 147 -1.50 -15.98 -11.15
CA LYS A 147 -0.82 -15.52 -12.37
C LYS A 147 -0.58 -14.01 -12.34
N TRP A 148 -1.58 -13.25 -11.89
CA TRP A 148 -1.47 -11.80 -11.74
C TRP A 148 -0.39 -11.42 -10.73
N LEU A 149 -0.30 -12.11 -9.58
CA LEU A 149 0.75 -11.87 -8.59
C LEU A 149 2.14 -12.18 -9.15
N ASN A 150 2.30 -13.29 -9.88
CA ASN A 150 3.56 -13.61 -10.55
C ASN A 150 3.98 -12.49 -11.51
N PHE A 151 3.04 -11.97 -12.31
CA PHE A 151 3.29 -10.81 -13.16
C PHE A 151 3.64 -9.57 -12.33
N TYR A 152 2.84 -9.24 -11.32
CA TYR A 152 3.03 -8.07 -10.46
C TYR A 152 4.43 -8.02 -9.84
N TYR A 153 4.96 -9.16 -9.37
CA TYR A 153 6.29 -9.20 -8.76
C TYR A 153 7.46 -9.16 -9.74
N THR A 154 7.22 -9.31 -11.05
CA THR A 154 8.26 -9.04 -12.07
C THR A 154 8.42 -7.56 -12.39
N LEU A 155 7.50 -6.72 -11.95
CA LEU A 155 7.47 -5.29 -12.28
C LEU A 155 8.38 -4.47 -11.37
N SER A 156 8.88 -3.36 -11.91
CA SER A 156 9.59 -2.35 -11.11
C SER A 156 8.66 -1.77 -10.03
N GLU A 157 9.23 -1.19 -8.98
CA GLU A 157 8.43 -0.52 -7.94
C GLU A 157 7.53 0.59 -8.53
N SER A 158 8.06 1.37 -9.50
CA SER A 158 7.29 2.42 -10.18
C SER A 158 6.09 1.83 -10.94
N ASP A 159 6.29 0.72 -11.66
CA ASP A 159 5.22 0.09 -12.44
C ASP A 159 4.20 -0.59 -11.53
N ARG A 160 4.65 -1.19 -10.42
CA ARG A 160 3.76 -1.73 -9.38
C ARG A 160 2.91 -0.64 -8.74
N ASN A 161 3.48 0.54 -8.50
CA ASN A 161 2.77 1.68 -7.95
C ASN A 161 1.82 2.33 -8.97
N ALA A 162 2.05 2.15 -10.27
CA ALA A 162 1.16 2.65 -11.32
C ALA A 162 -0.04 1.72 -11.59
N LEU A 163 -0.01 0.48 -11.10
CA LEU A 163 -1.10 -0.48 -11.25
C LEU A 163 -2.23 -0.19 -10.27
N SER A 164 -3.39 0.19 -10.82
CA SER A 164 -4.63 0.43 -10.06
C SER A 164 -5.48 -0.84 -9.85
N MET A 165 -5.07 -1.97 -10.44
CA MET A 165 -5.80 -3.24 -10.32
C MET A 165 -5.41 -3.96 -9.03
N ILE A 166 -6.42 -4.25 -8.20
CA ILE A 166 -6.28 -5.09 -7.00
C ILE A 166 -7.15 -6.33 -7.20
N PRO A 167 -6.61 -7.56 -7.07
CA PRO A 167 -7.43 -8.76 -7.15
C PRO A 167 -8.48 -8.78 -6.04
N SER A 168 -9.72 -9.18 -6.38
CA SER A 168 -10.86 -9.18 -5.47
C SER A 168 -10.62 -9.95 -4.17
N GLU A 169 -9.81 -11.02 -4.22
CA GLU A 169 -9.48 -11.85 -3.08
C GLU A 169 -8.64 -11.11 -2.01
N PHE A 170 -8.04 -9.97 -2.37
CA PHE A 170 -7.31 -9.05 -1.48
C PHE A 170 -8.07 -7.75 -1.19
N ALA A 171 -9.18 -7.48 -1.87
CA ALA A 171 -9.96 -6.27 -1.69
C ALA A 171 -10.50 -6.18 -0.24
N GLY A 172 -10.39 -4.99 0.37
CA GLY A 172 -10.86 -4.70 1.72
C GLY A 172 -10.01 -5.26 2.88
N GLN A 173 -8.91 -5.95 2.61
CA GLN A 173 -8.02 -6.52 3.64
C GLN A 173 -6.63 -5.87 3.69
N ILE A 174 -6.25 -5.12 2.65
CA ILE A 174 -4.99 -4.39 2.59
C ILE A 174 -5.02 -3.19 3.55
N SER A 175 -4.27 -3.28 4.66
CA SER A 175 -4.03 -2.14 5.54
C SER A 175 -2.94 -1.24 4.96
N GLY A 176 -3.36 -0.23 4.19
CA GLY A 176 -2.56 0.92 3.78
C GLY A 176 -1.77 0.73 2.48
N THR A 177 -1.77 1.75 1.62
CA THR A 177 -0.96 1.86 0.38
C THR A 177 -1.55 1.23 -0.88
N SER A 178 -2.79 1.56 -1.20
CA SER A 178 -3.14 1.67 -2.61
C SER A 178 -2.62 3.02 -3.10
N ALA A 179 -1.66 3.01 -4.03
CA ALA A 179 -1.78 3.89 -5.19
C ALA A 179 -3.03 3.44 -5.98
N ALA A 180 -4.18 3.63 -5.35
CA ALA A 180 -5.37 4.00 -6.08
C ALA A 180 -4.95 5.21 -6.90
N THR A 181 -5.47 5.34 -8.12
CA THR A 181 -5.71 6.68 -8.61
C THR A 181 -6.45 7.38 -7.49
N LYS A 182 -5.69 8.22 -6.80
CA LYS A 182 -6.15 9.19 -5.86
C LYS A 182 -7.02 10.09 -6.73
N GLU A 183 -8.29 9.74 -6.88
CA GLU A 183 -9.29 10.79 -6.78
C GLU A 183 -9.08 11.34 -5.38
N THR A 184 -8.32 12.42 -5.36
CA THR A 184 -7.80 13.23 -4.27
C THR A 184 -8.25 12.86 -2.85
N SER A 185 -7.90 11.69 -2.30
CA SER A 185 -7.69 11.58 -0.85
C SER A 185 -6.34 12.21 -0.55
N THR A 186 -6.36 13.54 -0.58
CA THR A 186 -5.56 14.40 0.28
C THR A 186 -5.31 13.68 1.61
N SER A 187 -4.26 14.03 2.33
CA SER A 187 -4.35 14.02 3.78
C SER A 187 -5.61 14.82 4.17
N GLY A 188 -6.77 14.18 4.11
CA GLY A 188 -8.08 14.78 4.18
C GLY A 188 -8.51 14.44 5.56
N ALA A 189 -8.44 15.44 6.44
CA ALA A 189 -8.94 15.32 7.79
C ALA A 189 -10.31 14.61 7.75
N SER A 190 -10.53 13.61 8.61
CA SER A 190 -11.80 12.90 8.65
C SER A 190 -12.94 13.93 8.76
N TYR A 191 -14.00 13.79 7.95
CA TYR A 191 -15.09 14.77 7.89
C TYR A 191 -15.65 15.06 9.29
N LEU A 192 -15.79 14.02 10.11
CA LEU A 192 -16.21 14.13 11.50
C LEU A 192 -15.12 14.68 12.43
N GLU A 193 -13.86 14.23 12.29
CA GLU A 193 -12.77 14.72 13.15
C GLU A 193 -12.38 16.18 12.88
N SER A 194 -12.80 16.71 11.73
CA SER A 194 -12.57 18.10 11.32
C SER A 194 -13.59 19.09 11.91
N LEU A 195 -14.59 18.57 12.63
CA LEU A 195 -15.66 19.34 13.22
C LEU A 195 -15.50 19.43 14.73
N THR A 196 -15.81 20.59 15.29
CA THR A 196 -15.92 20.74 16.75
C THR A 196 -17.25 20.16 17.22
N GLN A 197 -17.34 19.83 18.51
CA GLN A 197 -18.61 19.39 19.10
C GLN A 197 -19.73 20.43 18.89
N GLU A 198 -19.41 21.72 18.98
CA GLU A 198 -20.39 22.80 18.74
C GLU A 198 -20.91 22.80 17.29
N GLU A 199 -20.03 22.50 16.32
CA GLU A 199 -20.42 22.38 14.91
C GLU A 199 -21.30 21.14 14.67
N LEU A 200 -21.03 20.04 15.37
CA LEU A 200 -21.88 18.84 15.37
C LEU A 200 -23.27 19.16 15.96
N ASP A 201 -23.31 19.74 17.16
CA ASP A 201 -24.56 20.08 17.83
C ASP A 201 -25.43 21.04 16.99
N THR A 202 -24.78 22.03 16.36
CA THR A 202 -25.47 23.01 15.48
C THR A 202 -26.05 22.35 14.23
N THR A 203 -25.29 21.48 13.58
CA THR A 203 -25.70 20.83 12.33
C THR A 203 -26.74 19.74 12.58
N GLU A 204 -26.65 19.01 13.70
CA GLU A 204 -27.68 18.06 14.11
C GLU A 204 -29.00 18.77 14.41
N ALA A 205 -28.96 19.90 15.14
CA ALA A 205 -30.16 20.70 15.40
C ALA A 205 -30.82 21.19 14.10
N LEU A 206 -30.02 21.59 13.10
CA LEU A 206 -30.53 21.98 11.79
C LEU A 206 -31.20 20.80 11.06
N ALA A 207 -30.61 19.60 11.12
CA ALA A 207 -31.22 18.39 10.56
C ALA A 207 -32.52 18.02 11.28
N GLN A 208 -32.55 18.09 12.62
CA GLN A 208 -33.75 17.84 13.41
C GLN A 208 -34.87 18.82 13.08
N HIS A 209 -34.56 20.12 12.96
CA HIS A 209 -35.51 21.16 12.57
C HIS A 209 -36.10 20.89 11.19
N TYR A 210 -35.30 20.50 10.20
CA TYR A 210 -35.78 20.19 8.86
C TYR A 210 -36.85 19.09 8.84
N PHE A 211 -36.60 17.96 9.52
CA PHE A 211 -37.51 16.82 9.53
C PHE A 211 -38.69 16.96 10.51
N THR A 212 -38.68 17.98 11.37
CA THR A 212 -39.71 18.20 12.40
C THR A 212 -40.59 19.41 12.11
N GLU A 213 -40.01 20.51 11.63
CA GLU A 213 -40.69 21.80 11.47
C GLU A 213 -40.83 22.22 9.99
N GLU A 214 -39.84 21.98 9.14
CA GLU A 214 -39.91 22.38 7.73
C GLU A 214 -40.68 21.36 6.87
N VAL A 215 -40.35 20.07 7.03
CA VAL A 215 -40.97 18.98 6.27
C VAL A 215 -41.74 18.07 7.22
N ILE A 216 -42.85 18.61 7.73
CA ILE A 216 -43.72 17.95 8.72
C ILE A 216 -44.31 16.61 8.25
N SER A 217 -44.29 16.31 6.94
CA SER A 217 -44.77 15.04 6.39
C SER A 217 -43.96 13.84 6.85
N PHE A 218 -42.72 14.04 7.32
CA PHE A 218 -41.88 12.97 7.86
C PHE A 218 -42.23 12.59 9.31
N GLU A 219 -43.13 13.34 9.96
CA GLU A 219 -43.60 13.10 11.32
C GLU A 219 -42.49 13.17 12.39
N GLY A 220 -41.43 13.95 12.13
CA GLY A 220 -40.30 14.13 13.03
C GLY A 220 -39.23 13.04 12.92
N VAL A 221 -38.14 13.24 13.66
CA VAL A 221 -36.98 12.35 13.72
C VAL A 221 -37.16 11.34 14.85
N ASP A 222 -36.78 10.08 14.61
CA ASP A 222 -36.58 9.12 15.70
C ASP A 222 -35.11 8.78 15.91
N GLN A 223 -34.36 8.57 14.83
CA GLN A 223 -32.92 8.31 14.90
C GLN A 223 -32.20 9.23 13.93
N ILE A 224 -31.13 9.82 14.42
CA ILE A 224 -30.19 10.61 13.64
C ILE A 224 -28.79 10.30 14.13
N TYR A 225 -27.87 10.11 13.19
CA TYR A 225 -26.45 9.96 13.48
C TYR A 225 -25.61 10.46 12.32
N PRO A 226 -24.41 10.99 12.59
CA PRO A 226 -23.48 11.34 11.52
C PRO A 226 -23.12 10.11 10.68
N ALA A 227 -23.05 10.29 9.37
CA ALA A 227 -22.52 9.27 8.48
C ALA A 227 -21.00 9.14 8.68
N ASP A 228 -20.49 7.91 8.57
CA ASP A 228 -19.05 7.63 8.64
C ASP A 228 -18.31 8.45 7.59
N SER A 229 -17.08 8.90 7.90
CA SER A 229 -16.26 9.66 6.93
C SER A 229 -15.94 8.90 5.64
N SER A 230 -16.18 7.58 5.62
CA SER A 230 -16.08 6.71 4.44
C SER A 230 -17.40 6.53 3.68
N ASP A 231 -18.48 7.16 4.12
CA ASP A 231 -19.79 7.06 3.46
C ASP A 231 -19.68 7.64 2.03
N PRO A 232 -20.09 6.88 1.00
CA PRO A 232 -19.92 7.28 -0.39
C PRO A 232 -20.65 8.59 -0.72
N GLN A 233 -21.62 9.01 0.09
CA GLN A 233 -22.35 10.26 -0.13
C GLN A 233 -21.42 11.49 -0.08
N TYR A 234 -20.28 11.44 0.64
CA TYR A 234 -19.29 12.53 0.64
C TYR A 234 -18.58 12.73 -0.71
N HIS A 235 -18.69 11.76 -1.62
CA HIS A 235 -18.04 11.77 -2.93
C HIS A 235 -19.05 11.85 -4.08
N ASN A 236 -20.28 12.27 -3.79
CA ASN A 236 -21.29 12.46 -4.81
C ASN A 236 -21.00 13.74 -5.59
N SER A 237 -20.53 13.56 -6.84
CA SER A 237 -20.04 14.63 -7.70
C SER A 237 -21.09 15.70 -8.00
N GLY A 238 -20.69 16.96 -7.85
CA GLY A 238 -21.52 18.13 -8.13
C GLY A 238 -22.52 18.50 -7.04
N ILE A 239 -22.46 17.86 -5.86
CA ILE A 239 -23.24 18.22 -4.68
C ILE A 239 -22.34 18.22 -3.43
N GLU A 240 -22.02 17.04 -2.88
CA GLU A 240 -21.25 16.92 -1.65
C GLU A 240 -19.73 16.99 -1.88
N GLU A 241 -19.25 16.50 -3.03
CA GLU A 241 -17.82 16.48 -3.37
C GLU A 241 -17.19 17.90 -3.44
N ASP A 242 -18.01 18.94 -3.62
CA ASP A 242 -17.57 20.33 -3.71
C ASP A 242 -17.11 20.92 -2.36
N TYR A 243 -17.30 20.20 -1.26
CA TYR A 243 -17.04 20.69 0.10
C TYR A 243 -15.92 19.91 0.80
N SER A 244 -14.92 20.64 1.28
CA SER A 244 -13.82 20.04 2.05
C SER A 244 -14.24 19.59 3.46
N PRO A 245 -13.50 18.64 4.08
CA PRO A 245 -13.67 18.30 5.49
C PRO A 245 -13.69 19.53 6.42
N GLY A 246 -14.58 19.49 7.42
CA GLY A 246 -14.82 20.60 8.36
C GLY A 246 -15.81 21.67 7.85
N ASN A 247 -16.25 21.56 6.59
CA ASN A 247 -17.25 22.42 5.96
C ASN A 247 -18.46 21.66 5.41
N ILE A 248 -18.51 20.34 5.58
CA ILE A 248 -19.65 19.48 5.27
C ILE A 248 -19.78 18.39 6.32
N ILE A 249 -21.03 18.02 6.61
CA ILE A 249 -21.41 16.82 7.36
C ILE A 249 -22.66 16.23 6.75
N ILE A 250 -22.74 14.91 6.77
CA ILE A 250 -23.89 14.15 6.30
C ILE A 250 -24.45 13.39 7.49
N TYR A 251 -25.77 13.47 7.68
CA TYR A 251 -26.48 12.67 8.68
C TYR A 251 -27.30 11.58 8.00
N ARG A 252 -27.31 10.41 8.64
CA ARG A 252 -28.27 9.34 8.38
C ARG A 252 -29.45 9.55 9.32
N VAL A 253 -30.64 9.69 8.76
CA VAL A 253 -31.87 10.02 9.50
C VAL A 253 -32.93 8.96 9.23
N LEU A 254 -33.52 8.44 10.29
CA LEU A 254 -34.72 7.60 10.23
C LEU A 254 -35.86 8.35 10.90
N THR A 255 -36.82 8.77 10.08
CA THR A 255 -38.01 9.51 10.51
C THR A 255 -39.07 8.57 11.07
N ASN A 256 -40.09 9.11 11.74
CA ASN A 256 -41.20 8.30 12.24
C ASN A 256 -42.02 7.68 11.10
N LEU A 257 -42.20 8.42 10.00
CA LEU A 257 -42.79 7.89 8.77
C LEU A 257 -41.98 6.72 8.22
N ASP A 258 -40.66 6.88 8.10
CA ASP A 258 -39.79 5.84 7.52
C ASP A 258 -39.81 4.55 8.32
N ARG A 259 -39.76 4.63 9.65
CA ARG A 259 -39.88 3.43 10.49
C ARG A 259 -41.23 2.75 10.35
N ARG A 260 -42.32 3.53 10.29
CA ARG A 260 -43.67 2.98 10.15
C ARG A 260 -43.82 2.23 8.83
N ASP A 261 -43.26 2.79 7.76
CA ASP A 261 -43.41 2.26 6.40
C ASP A 261 -42.31 1.23 6.05
N GLY A 262 -41.32 1.04 6.92
CA GLY A 262 -40.22 0.09 6.72
C GLY A 262 -39.16 0.57 5.73
N ASN A 263 -39.03 1.89 5.56
CA ASN A 263 -38.04 2.52 4.70
C ASN A 263 -36.64 2.53 5.35
N PRO A 264 -35.57 2.53 4.55
CA PRO A 264 -34.21 2.67 5.07
C PRO A 264 -33.95 4.07 5.63
N PHE A 265 -32.78 4.25 6.23
CA PHE A 265 -32.28 5.58 6.59
C PHE A 265 -32.15 6.46 5.35
N ARG A 266 -32.50 7.73 5.52
CA ARG A 266 -32.28 8.81 4.57
C ARG A 266 -30.96 9.49 4.85
N TYR A 267 -30.46 10.19 3.84
CA TYR A 267 -29.32 11.09 3.96
C TYR A 267 -29.78 12.54 3.97
N ILE A 268 -29.17 13.36 4.80
CA ILE A 268 -29.23 14.82 4.72
C ILE A 268 -27.82 15.39 4.77
N SER A 269 -27.49 16.21 3.79
CA SER A 269 -26.17 16.81 3.63
C SER A 269 -26.24 18.28 4.01
N ILE A 270 -25.38 18.69 4.94
CA ILE A 270 -25.32 20.04 5.48
C ILE A 270 -23.92 20.59 5.27
N ALA A 271 -23.82 21.76 4.64
CA ALA A 271 -22.54 22.32 4.26
C ALA A 271 -22.51 23.86 4.36
N ARG A 272 -21.29 24.40 4.34
CA ARG A 272 -21.01 25.84 4.25
C ARG A 272 -19.77 26.07 3.38
N LYS A 273 -19.61 27.27 2.83
CA LYS A 273 -18.47 27.56 1.92
C LYS A 273 -17.16 27.80 2.65
N SER A 274 -17.21 28.35 3.86
CA SER A 274 -16.06 28.62 4.72
C SER A 274 -16.45 28.60 6.20
N LYS A 275 -15.47 28.56 7.12
CA LYS A 275 -15.72 28.54 8.58
C LYS A 275 -16.51 29.76 9.10
N SER A 276 -16.53 30.87 8.37
CA SER A 276 -17.29 32.07 8.72
C SER A 276 -18.71 32.12 8.13
N ASP A 277 -19.09 31.17 7.27
CA ASP A 277 -20.41 31.10 6.66
C ASP A 277 -21.38 30.26 7.51
N ASP A 278 -22.67 30.54 7.37
CA ASP A 278 -23.74 29.75 7.99
C ASP A 278 -23.87 28.36 7.34
N TRP A 279 -24.19 27.36 8.16
CA TRP A 279 -24.55 26.01 7.72
C TRP A 279 -25.88 25.99 6.99
N LYS A 280 -25.96 25.24 5.89
CA LYS A 280 -27.16 25.09 5.07
C LYS A 280 -27.36 23.65 4.64
N ILE A 281 -28.61 23.23 4.56
CA ILE A 281 -28.98 21.95 3.94
C ILE A 281 -28.80 22.10 2.44
N ILE A 282 -27.98 21.23 1.85
CA ILE A 282 -27.66 21.24 0.42
C ILE A 282 -28.29 20.06 -0.33
N ASN A 283 -28.62 18.98 0.39
CA ASN A 283 -29.25 17.80 -0.18
C ASN A 283 -30.00 17.01 0.90
N SER A 284 -31.06 16.31 0.51
CA SER A 284 -31.81 15.39 1.37
C SER A 284 -32.48 14.32 0.51
N GLY A 285 -32.31 13.04 0.83
CA GLY A 285 -32.78 11.94 -0.01
C GLY A 285 -32.58 10.55 0.59
N PHE A 286 -32.77 9.51 -0.23
CA PHE A 286 -32.40 8.14 0.10
C PHE A 286 -31.06 7.79 -0.53
#